data_AF-A0A8T3QAW0-F1
#
_entry.id   AF-A0A8T3QAW0-F1
#
_cell.length_a   1.000
_cell.length_b   1.000
_cell.length_c   1.000
_cell.angle_alpha   90.00
_cell.angle_beta   90.00
_cell.angle_gamma   90.00
#
_symmetry.space_group_name_H-M   'P 1'
#
loop_
_entity.id
_entity.type
_entity.pdbx_description
1 polymer ?
#
loop_
_entity_poly.entity_id
_entity_poly.type
_entity_poly.pdbx_seq_one_letter_code
_entity_poly.pdbx_strand_id
1 'polypeptide(L)'
;MKKFIFILALGFTANSFALPNPAATNCTAKGYQYLLVKNSGICIFPDNSYCEEWSYLRGQCRPGQNKLNIPSNPSAPKPLY
;
A
#
# COMPACT_ATOMS: atom_id res chain seq x y z
N MET A 1 46.57 -32.21 17.98
CA MET A 1 46.38 -31.42 16.73
C MET A 1 45.03 -31.81 16.11
N LYS A 2 43.93 -31.15 16.48
CA LYS A 2 42.58 -31.43 15.97
C LYS A 2 42.24 -30.32 14.96
N LYS A 3 42.14 -30.67 13.67
CA LYS A 3 41.80 -29.73 12.59
C LYS A 3 40.30 -29.44 12.66
N PHE A 4 39.94 -28.26 13.18
CA PHE A 4 38.56 -27.76 13.12
C PHE A 4 38.30 -27.25 11.70
N ILE A 5 37.74 -28.11 10.85
CA ILE A 5 37.17 -27.69 9.57
C ILE A 5 35.83 -27.02 9.89
N PHE A 6 35.85 -25.69 10.06
CA PHE A 6 34.65 -24.87 10.02
C PHE A 6 34.18 -24.83 8.57
N ILE A 7 33.22 -25.70 8.22
CA ILE A 7 32.52 -25.62 6.95
C ILE A 7 31.77 -24.30 6.92
N LEU A 8 32.36 -23.33 6.22
CA LEU A 8 31.74 -22.07 5.84
C LEU A 8 30.68 -22.40 4.78
N ALA A 9 29.54 -22.96 5.21
CA ALA A 9 28.36 -23.05 4.37
C ALA A 9 27.77 -21.64 4.24
N LEU A 10 28.39 -20.84 3.37
CA LEU A 10 27.82 -19.61 2.82
C LEU A 10 26.60 -20.02 1.98
N GLY A 11 25.48 -20.25 2.66
CA GLY A 11 24.18 -20.33 2.03
C GLY A 11 23.84 -18.98 1.43
N PHE A 12 24.12 -18.80 0.14
CA PHE A 12 23.63 -17.67 -0.63
C PHE A 12 22.12 -17.87 -0.89
N THR A 13 21.30 -17.59 0.11
CA THR A 13 19.86 -17.44 -0.12
C THR A 13 19.64 -16.07 -0.78
N ALA A 14 19.32 -16.07 -2.07
CA ALA A 14 18.94 -14.85 -2.79
C ALA A 14 17.59 -14.34 -2.26
N ASN A 15 17.63 -13.50 -1.24
CA ASN A 15 16.46 -12.79 -0.76
C ASN A 15 16.14 -11.65 -1.74
N SER A 16 15.12 -11.85 -2.57
CA SER A 16 14.54 -10.79 -3.39
C SER A 16 13.65 -9.91 -2.51
N PHE A 17 14.07 -8.68 -2.23
CA PHE A 17 13.23 -7.70 -1.55
C PHE A 17 12.28 -7.05 -2.54
N ALA A 18 10.97 -7.12 -2.28
CA ALA A 18 10.00 -6.32 -3.03
C ALA A 18 10.08 -4.87 -2.55
N LEU A 19 10.33 -3.93 -3.48
CA LEU A 19 10.21 -2.51 -3.18
C LEU A 19 8.74 -2.18 -2.94
N PRO A 20 8.39 -1.52 -1.82
CA PRO A 20 7.01 -1.14 -1.55
C PRO A 20 6.55 -0.09 -2.56
N ASN A 21 5.25 -0.10 -2.88
CA ASN A 21 4.65 0.95 -3.69
C ASN A 21 4.74 2.28 -2.92
N PRO A 22 5.39 3.32 -3.48
CA PRO A 22 5.57 4.59 -2.79
C PRO A 22 4.24 5.32 -2.54
N ALA A 23 3.24 5.15 -3.40
CA ALA A 23 1.91 5.75 -3.20
C ALA A 23 1.17 5.10 -2.03
N ALA A 24 1.15 3.75 -1.97
CA ALA A 24 0.61 3.00 -0.85
C ALA A 24 1.32 3.35 0.47
N THR A 25 2.65 3.42 0.44
CA THR A 25 3.48 3.78 1.60
C THR A 25 3.16 5.19 2.09
N ASN A 26 2.99 6.16 1.20
CA ASN A 26 2.59 7.52 1.57
C ASN A 26 1.20 7.57 2.22
N CYS A 27 0.26 6.73 1.77
CA CYS A 27 -1.06 6.61 2.39
C CYS A 27 -0.96 6.06 3.82
N THR A 28 -0.32 4.91 3.98
CA THR A 28 -0.26 4.21 5.29
C THR A 28 0.65 4.91 6.29
N ALA A 29 1.75 5.53 5.85
CA ALA A 29 2.63 6.32 6.71
C ALA A 29 1.94 7.54 7.35
N LYS A 30 0.86 8.05 6.74
CA LYS A 30 0.02 9.12 7.29
C LYS A 30 -1.10 8.59 8.20
N GLY A 31 -1.18 7.28 8.42
CA GLY A 31 -2.19 6.64 9.24
C GLY A 31 -3.55 6.45 8.54
N TYR A 32 -3.60 6.58 7.22
CA TYR A 32 -4.82 6.37 6.45
C TYR A 32 -5.00 4.90 6.08
N GLN A 33 -6.25 4.49 5.86
CA GLN A 33 -6.55 3.14 5.43
C GLN A 33 -6.22 3.00 3.93
N TYR A 34 -5.54 1.91 3.58
CA TYR A 34 -5.22 1.56 2.20
C TYR A 34 -6.01 0.32 1.77
N LEU A 35 -6.66 0.38 0.61
CA LEU A 35 -7.35 -0.75 -0.01
C LEU A 35 -6.88 -0.91 -1.45
N LEU A 36 -6.74 -2.17 -1.90
CA LEU A 36 -6.57 -2.47 -3.31
C LEU A 36 -7.94 -2.83 -3.91
N VAL A 37 -8.37 -2.05 -4.89
CA VAL A 37 -9.64 -2.26 -5.59
C VAL A 37 -9.32 -2.58 -7.04
N LYS A 38 -9.58 -3.82 -7.47
CA LYS A 38 -9.06 -4.36 -8.72
C LYS A 38 -7.52 -4.21 -8.75
N ASN A 39 -7.01 -3.29 -9.56
CA ASN A 39 -5.58 -3.03 -9.75
C ASN A 39 -5.18 -1.60 -9.35
N SER A 40 -6.03 -0.91 -8.59
CA SER A 40 -5.79 0.47 -8.15
C SER A 40 -5.76 0.55 -6.64
N GLY A 41 -4.72 1.19 -6.10
CA GLY A 41 -4.65 1.53 -4.69
C GLY A 41 -5.56 2.71 -4.35
N ILE A 42 -6.29 2.59 -3.25
CA ILE A 42 -7.19 3.62 -2.74
C ILE A 42 -6.76 3.97 -1.32
N CYS A 43 -6.59 5.27 -1.07
CA CYS A 43 -6.37 5.83 0.25
C CYS A 43 -7.69 6.37 0.80
N ILE A 44 -8.14 5.86 1.96
CA ILE A 44 -9.35 6.27 2.66
C ILE A 44 -8.96 7.09 3.89
N PHE A 45 -9.51 8.29 3.98
CA PHE A 45 -9.22 9.25 5.03
C PHE A 45 -10.22 9.14 6.20
N PRO A 46 -9.90 9.70 7.39
CA PRO A 46 -10.77 9.61 8.57
C PRO A 46 -12.17 10.23 8.40
N ASP A 47 -12.35 11.15 7.45
CA ASP A 47 -13.65 11.78 7.12
C ASP A 47 -14.48 10.95 6.12
N ASN A 48 -14.09 9.70 5.86
CA ASN A 48 -14.64 8.79 4.86
C ASN A 48 -14.57 9.31 3.42
N SER A 49 -13.72 10.30 3.15
CA SER A 49 -13.32 10.60 1.78
C SER A 49 -12.21 9.66 1.31
N TYR A 50 -12.01 9.58 0.00
CA TYR A 50 -10.99 8.72 -0.59
C TYR A 50 -10.33 9.35 -1.82
N CYS A 51 -9.13 8.87 -2.11
CA CYS A 51 -8.39 9.18 -3.32
C CYS A 51 -7.76 7.91 -3.89
N GLU A 52 -7.60 7.85 -5.21
CA GLU A 52 -6.62 6.93 -5.80
C GLU A 52 -5.21 7.32 -5.30
N GLU A 53 -4.39 6.32 -4.98
CA GLU A 53 -3.14 6.49 -4.24
C GLU A 53 -2.14 7.42 -4.93
N TRP A 54 -1.98 7.33 -6.25
CA TRP A 54 -1.04 8.15 -7.03
C TRP A 54 -1.55 9.58 -7.19
N SER A 55 -2.87 9.74 -7.29
CA SER A 55 -3.54 11.04 -7.33
C SER A 55 -3.39 11.77 -6.00
N TYR A 56 -3.46 11.06 -4.88
CA TYR A 56 -3.17 11.63 -3.56
C TYR A 56 -1.69 11.97 -3.41
N LEU A 57 -0.78 11.07 -3.77
CA LEU A 57 0.67 11.30 -3.70
C LEU A 57 1.09 12.55 -4.50
N ARG A 58 0.49 12.77 -5.67
CA ARG A 58 0.77 13.92 -6.55
C ARG A 58 0.00 15.20 -6.18
N GLY A 59 -0.83 15.16 -5.13
CA GLY A 59 -1.66 16.31 -4.72
C GLY A 59 -2.80 16.67 -5.68
N GLN A 60 -3.13 15.78 -6.62
CA GLN A 60 -4.25 15.94 -7.56
C GLN A 60 -5.59 15.59 -6.91
N CYS A 61 -5.55 14.88 -5.79
CA CYS A 61 -6.68 14.55 -4.94
C CYS A 61 -6.34 14.84 -3.48
N ARG A 62 -7.32 15.25 -2.67
CA ARG A 62 -7.18 15.59 -1.25
C ARG A 62 -8.37 15.10 -0.43
N PRO A 63 -8.19 14.91 0.90
CA PRO A 63 -9.29 14.68 1.81
C PRO A 63 -10.40 15.70 1.61
N GLY A 64 -11.65 15.25 1.73
CA GLY A 64 -12.84 16.07 1.53
C GLY A 64 -13.45 16.00 0.13
N GLN A 65 -12.67 15.70 -0.92
CA GLN A 65 -13.13 15.80 -2.31
C GLN A 65 -14.08 14.68 -2.75
N ASN A 66 -13.66 13.42 -2.64
CA ASN A 66 -14.51 12.29 -3.03
C ASN A 66 -14.98 11.60 -1.77
N LYS A 67 -16.28 11.66 -1.47
CA LYS A 67 -16.86 10.94 -0.33
C LYS A 67 -17.27 9.53 -0.75
N LEU A 68 -17.11 8.54 0.14
CA LEU A 68 -17.73 7.23 -0.03
C LEU A 68 -19.25 7.42 -0.02
N ASN A 69 -19.85 7.52 -1.21
CA ASN A 69 -21.30 7.58 -1.34
C ASN A 69 -21.86 6.15 -1.40
N ILE A 70 -22.18 5.60 -0.23
CA ILE A 70 -23.06 4.44 -0.13
C ILE A 70 -24.50 4.97 -0.34
N PRO A 71 -25.28 4.61 -1.37
CA PRO A 71 -25.02 4.06 -2.70
C PRO A 71 -25.56 4.97 -3.85
N SER A 72 -24.74 5.25 -4.86
CA SER A 72 -25.15 5.41 -6.28
C SER A 72 -23.98 5.69 -7.24
N ASN A 73 -22.75 5.87 -6.73
CA ASN A 73 -21.59 6.02 -7.61
C ASN A 73 -20.98 4.65 -7.96
N PRO A 74 -21.09 4.17 -9.22
CA PRO A 74 -20.48 2.91 -9.66
C PRO A 74 -18.94 2.94 -9.66
N SER A 75 -18.32 4.12 -9.45
CA SER A 75 -16.87 4.30 -9.30
C SER A 75 -16.40 4.29 -7.85
N ALA A 76 -17.32 4.22 -6.88
CA ALA A 76 -16.94 4.11 -5.48
C ALA A 76 -16.24 2.75 -5.24
N PRO A 77 -15.08 2.74 -4.55
CA PRO A 77 -14.49 1.55 -3.97
C PRO A 77 -15.56 0.77 -3.21
N LYS A 78 -15.97 -0.40 -3.69
CA LYS A 78 -16.82 -1.27 -2.86
C LYS A 78 -15.93 -1.82 -1.75
N PRO A 79 -16.25 -1.60 -0.46
CA PRO A 79 -15.58 -2.31 0.61
C PRO A 79 -15.76 -3.81 0.39
N LEU A 80 -14.66 -4.57 0.33
CA LEU A 80 -14.69 -6.03 0.24
C LEU A 80 -14.76 -6.64 1.65
N TYR A 81 -15.85 -6.36 2.37
CA TYR A 81 -16.29 -7.18 3.50
C TYR A 81 -17.68 -7.74 3.21
#